data_AF-A0A0G4NN55-F1
#
_entry.id   AF-A0A0G4NN55-F1
#
_cell.length_a   1.000
_cell.length_b   1.000
_cell.length_c   1.000
_cell.angle_alpha   90.00
_cell.angle_beta   90.00
_cell.angle_gamma   90.00
#
_symmetry.space_group_name_H-M   'P 1'
#
loop_
_entity.id
_entity.type
_entity.pdbx_description
1 polymer ?
#
loop_
_entity_poly.entity_id
_entity_poly.type
_entity_poly.pdbx_seq_one_letter_code
_entity_poly.pdbx_strand_id
1 'polypeptide(L)'
;MSYLRSNTRDAMPQNPAHLEPSKLGTKDYWDALYTRELTNHAADPSDEGTVWFDDADAEARVLAYLEALPESAPFDHDLRQADAPFLDLGCGNGSLLFALRDDGWAGRMLGVDYSERSVALARQIAASRRAAQEDEDKHALPEAAPFDHDLRQADAAFLDLGCGNGSLLFALRDDGWAGRMLGVDYSERSVALARQIAASRRAAQEDEDKHVTGGEGEDKDAEGEGEAQIEFTEWDVLRGDFGAVLDGRQREGWSVVLDKGTFDAVCLSGEQDAATGRRVSEGYRARVLALVKEGGLFLVTSCNWTEDELRAWFEGAGDGGAGGKLVMVGRVAYPSFQFGGAKGQAISTVAFQRQRA
;
A
#
# COMPACT_ATOMS: atom_id res chain seq x y z
N MET A 1 -67.11 -22.23 52.50
CA MET A 1 -68.03 -21.21 51.98
C MET A 1 -67.32 -20.45 50.87
N SER A 2 -67.96 -20.44 49.71
CA SER A 2 -67.63 -19.75 48.46
C SER A 2 -66.94 -18.38 48.61
N TYR A 3 -65.83 -18.18 47.87
CA TYR A 3 -65.54 -16.90 47.24
C TYR A 3 -65.30 -17.16 45.75
N LEU A 4 -66.33 -16.85 44.95
CA LEU A 4 -66.29 -16.73 43.50
C LEU A 4 -65.16 -15.79 43.08
N ARG A 5 -64.11 -16.31 42.43
CA ARG A 5 -63.18 -15.48 41.67
C ARG A 5 -63.82 -15.15 40.32
N SER A 6 -64.21 -13.89 40.22
CA SER A 6 -64.49 -13.14 39.00
C SER A 6 -63.62 -13.60 37.85
N ASN A 7 -64.24 -14.14 36.80
CA ASN A 7 -63.59 -14.47 35.54
C ASN A 7 -63.65 -13.23 34.62
N THR A 8 -62.89 -12.20 34.95
CA THR A 8 -62.61 -11.10 34.03
C THR A 8 -61.44 -11.54 33.16
N ARG A 9 -61.73 -11.94 31.91
CA ARG A 9 -60.74 -11.98 30.84
C ARG A 9 -60.19 -10.55 30.71
N ASP A 10 -58.98 -10.31 31.18
CA ASP A 10 -58.23 -9.11 30.83
C ASP A 10 -58.16 -9.05 29.30
N ALA A 11 -58.69 -7.97 28.72
CA ALA A 11 -58.63 -7.73 27.29
C ALA A 11 -57.16 -7.63 26.88
N MET A 12 -56.76 -8.34 25.82
CA MET A 12 -55.43 -8.17 25.23
C MET A 12 -55.22 -6.68 24.92
N PRO A 13 -54.05 -6.11 25.22
CA PRO A 13 -53.76 -4.72 24.89
C PRO A 13 -54.01 -4.49 23.40
N GLN A 14 -54.88 -3.54 23.09
CA GLN A 14 -55.18 -3.17 21.71
C GLN A 14 -54.02 -2.36 21.15
N ASN A 15 -53.67 -2.62 19.89
CA ASN A 15 -52.66 -1.84 19.17
C ASN A 15 -53.11 -0.37 19.02
N PRO A 16 -52.14 0.57 18.83
CA PRO A 16 -52.44 1.95 18.48
C PRO A 16 -53.28 2.06 17.20
N ALA A 17 -53.91 3.22 17.01
CA ALA A 17 -54.63 3.54 15.78
C ALA A 17 -53.68 3.51 14.56
N HIS A 18 -54.19 3.02 13.42
CA HIS A 18 -53.43 2.97 12.18
C HIS A 18 -53.09 4.38 11.68
N LEU A 19 -51.89 4.53 11.11
CA LEU A 19 -51.50 5.74 10.40
C LEU A 19 -52.24 5.85 9.07
N GLU A 20 -52.44 7.09 8.61
CA GLU A 20 -52.99 7.34 7.28
C GLU A 20 -52.02 6.87 6.18
N PRO A 21 -52.50 6.19 5.13
CA PRO A 21 -51.65 5.74 4.03
C PRO A 21 -50.94 6.90 3.33
N SER A 22 -49.68 6.69 2.94
CA SER A 22 -48.91 7.65 2.16
C SER A 22 -48.05 6.97 1.10
N LYS A 23 -47.50 7.75 0.17
CA LYS A 23 -46.58 7.25 -0.87
C LYS A 23 -45.32 6.62 -0.27
N LEU A 24 -44.89 7.05 0.92
CA LEU A 24 -43.74 6.45 1.62
C LEU A 24 -44.00 4.99 2.04
N GLY A 25 -45.26 4.56 2.09
CA GLY A 25 -45.62 3.17 2.35
C GLY A 25 -45.60 2.27 1.12
N THR A 26 -45.28 2.78 -0.08
CA THR A 26 -45.37 2.01 -1.34
C THR A 26 -44.00 1.62 -1.88
N LYS A 27 -43.90 0.37 -2.38
CA LYS A 27 -42.68 -0.11 -3.03
C LYS A 27 -42.26 0.73 -4.23
N ASP A 28 -43.23 1.17 -5.04
CA ASP A 28 -42.97 1.97 -6.23
C ASP A 28 -42.27 3.29 -5.92
N TYR A 29 -42.62 3.94 -4.81
CA TYR A 29 -41.94 5.18 -4.39
C TYR A 29 -40.46 4.91 -4.11
N TRP A 30 -40.17 3.85 -3.36
CA TRP A 30 -38.81 3.51 -2.96
C TRP A 30 -37.96 2.98 -4.10
N ASP A 31 -38.52 2.14 -4.99
CA ASP A 31 -37.81 1.70 -6.18
C ASP A 31 -37.47 2.89 -7.10
N ALA A 32 -38.37 3.88 -7.23
CA ALA A 32 -38.10 5.09 -8.00
C ALA A 32 -37.02 5.96 -7.35
N LEU A 33 -37.06 6.13 -6.03
CA LEU A 33 -36.05 6.87 -5.26
C LEU A 33 -34.67 6.21 -5.44
N TYR A 34 -34.52 4.93 -5.12
CA TYR A 34 -33.22 4.25 -5.21
C TYR A 34 -32.71 4.07 -6.64
N THR A 35 -33.58 4.06 -7.64
CA THR A 35 -33.13 4.13 -9.05
C THR A 35 -32.41 5.45 -9.34
N ARG A 36 -32.91 6.56 -8.79
CA ARG A 36 -32.24 7.87 -8.91
C ARG A 36 -30.96 7.88 -8.11
N GLU A 37 -30.98 7.41 -6.86
CA GLU A 37 -29.78 7.40 -6.01
C GLU A 37 -28.66 6.53 -6.59
N LEU A 38 -28.98 5.39 -7.23
CA LEU A 38 -28.02 4.59 -8.00
C LEU A 38 -27.35 5.40 -9.12
N THR A 39 -28.13 6.22 -9.81
CA THR A 39 -27.62 7.07 -10.89
C THR A 39 -26.73 8.18 -10.33
N ASN A 40 -27.13 8.78 -9.21
CA ASN A 40 -26.36 9.82 -8.52
C ASN A 40 -25.02 9.26 -8.04
N HIS A 41 -25.02 8.16 -7.30
CA HIS A 41 -23.81 7.54 -6.78
C HIS A 41 -22.86 7.05 -7.90
N ALA A 42 -23.40 6.64 -9.05
CA ALA A 42 -22.58 6.29 -10.21
C ALA A 42 -21.90 7.51 -10.85
N ALA A 43 -22.52 8.69 -10.78
CA ALA A 43 -21.95 9.94 -11.28
C ALA A 43 -21.00 10.60 -10.27
N ASP A 44 -21.29 10.46 -8.98
CA ASP A 44 -20.51 10.98 -7.86
C ASP A 44 -20.45 9.93 -6.74
N PRO A 45 -19.34 9.19 -6.61
CA PRO A 45 -19.18 8.17 -5.57
C PRO A 45 -19.25 8.71 -4.13
N SER A 46 -19.17 10.02 -3.91
CA SER A 46 -19.36 10.63 -2.58
C SER A 46 -20.82 10.81 -2.19
N ASP A 47 -21.75 10.76 -3.17
CA ASP A 47 -23.18 10.79 -2.93
C ASP A 47 -23.68 9.39 -2.58
N GLU A 48 -23.84 9.09 -1.29
CA GLU A 48 -24.34 7.80 -0.79
C GLU A 48 -25.87 7.71 -0.76
N GLY A 49 -26.56 8.69 -1.36
CA GLY A 49 -28.01 8.76 -1.43
C GLY A 49 -28.67 9.18 -0.12
N THR A 50 -29.99 8.97 -0.04
CA THR A 50 -30.79 9.46 1.08
C THR A 50 -30.65 8.56 2.33
N VAL A 51 -30.16 9.13 3.43
CA VAL A 51 -30.20 8.54 4.78
C VAL A 51 -31.42 9.07 5.54
N TRP A 52 -32.23 8.18 6.10
CA TRP A 52 -33.43 8.57 6.84
C TRP A 52 -33.09 8.98 8.27
N PHE A 53 -33.65 10.12 8.70
CA PHE A 53 -33.43 10.72 10.02
C PHE A 53 -32.00 11.19 10.30
N ASP A 54 -31.22 11.44 9.23
CA ASP A 54 -29.89 12.03 9.31
C ASP A 54 -29.92 13.39 10.04
N ASP A 55 -30.99 14.18 9.84
CA ASP A 55 -31.22 15.46 10.53
C ASP A 55 -31.36 15.33 12.05
N ALA A 56 -31.71 14.15 12.54
CA ALA A 56 -31.84 13.82 13.96
C ALA A 56 -30.62 13.08 14.51
N ASP A 57 -29.61 12.80 13.69
CA ASP A 57 -28.42 12.01 14.04
C ASP A 57 -28.80 10.64 14.62
N ALA A 58 -29.80 10.00 14.02
CA ALA A 58 -30.43 8.80 14.57
C ALA A 58 -29.44 7.62 14.65
N GLU A 59 -28.57 7.47 13.66
CA GLU A 59 -27.58 6.38 13.59
C GLU A 59 -26.56 6.48 14.72
N ALA A 60 -25.93 7.65 14.89
CA ALA A 60 -24.94 7.87 15.95
C ALA A 60 -25.55 7.69 17.35
N ARG A 61 -26.80 8.12 17.54
CA ARG A 61 -27.51 7.92 18.82
C ARG A 61 -27.79 6.44 19.10
N VAL A 62 -28.13 5.66 18.07
CA VAL A 62 -28.31 4.21 18.20
C VAL A 62 -26.98 3.54 18.53
N LEU A 63 -25.88 3.91 17.85
CA LEU A 63 -24.53 3.40 18.15
C LEU A 63 -24.14 3.67 19.60
N ALA A 64 -24.21 4.92 20.06
CA ALA A 64 -23.89 5.30 21.43
C ALA A 64 -24.75 4.55 22.47
N TYR A 65 -26.02 4.30 22.14
CA TYR A 65 -26.88 3.49 23.00
C TYR A 65 -26.43 2.03 23.04
N LEU A 66 -26.09 1.41 21.90
CA LEU A 66 -25.60 0.04 21.82
C LEU A 66 -24.28 -0.15 22.58
N GLU A 67 -23.38 0.82 22.54
CA GLU A 67 -22.13 0.81 23.32
C GLU A 67 -22.38 0.90 24.83
N ALA A 68 -23.41 1.64 25.26
CA ALA A 68 -23.77 1.81 26.67
C ALA A 68 -24.64 0.68 27.24
N LEU A 69 -25.23 -0.17 26.39
CA LEU A 69 -26.07 -1.30 26.83
C LEU A 69 -25.33 -2.30 27.74
N PRO A 70 -24.08 -2.73 27.43
CA PRO A 70 -23.26 -3.57 28.31
C PRO A 70 -23.19 -3.11 29.76
N GLU A 71 -23.12 -1.82 30.00
CA GLU A 71 -22.98 -1.26 31.35
C GLU A 71 -24.32 -1.00 32.05
N SER A 72 -25.40 -0.85 31.28
CA SER A 72 -26.70 -0.32 31.76
C SER A 72 -27.85 -1.34 31.77
N ALA A 73 -27.72 -2.46 31.04
CA ALA A 73 -28.83 -3.37 30.84
C ALA A 73 -29.05 -4.34 32.02
N PRO A 74 -30.32 -4.57 32.44
CA PRO A 74 -30.66 -5.47 33.55
C PRO A 74 -30.62 -6.96 33.19
N PHE A 75 -30.03 -7.33 32.04
CA PHE A 75 -29.96 -8.70 31.54
C PHE A 75 -28.54 -9.04 31.04
N ASP A 76 -28.13 -10.30 31.25
CA ASP A 76 -26.88 -10.87 30.75
C ASP A 76 -26.94 -10.91 29.22
N HIS A 77 -26.06 -10.18 28.56
CA HIS A 77 -26.02 -10.11 27.11
C HIS A 77 -24.57 -10.14 26.61
N ASP A 78 -24.31 -10.99 25.62
CA ASP A 78 -22.99 -11.17 24.98
C ASP A 78 -22.83 -10.21 23.79
N LEU A 79 -23.24 -8.93 23.95
CA LEU A 79 -23.01 -7.91 22.91
C LEU A 79 -21.56 -7.46 22.98
N ARG A 80 -20.72 -8.13 22.21
CA ARG A 80 -19.33 -7.74 22.04
C ARG A 80 -19.13 -7.18 20.65
N GLN A 81 -18.42 -6.06 20.59
CA GLN A 81 -18.05 -5.44 19.33
C GLN A 81 -17.33 -6.42 18.39
N ALA A 82 -16.56 -7.37 18.94
CA ALA A 82 -15.81 -8.36 18.19
C ALA A 82 -16.66 -9.35 17.38
N ASP A 83 -17.89 -9.68 17.82
CA ASP A 83 -18.64 -10.79 17.20
C ASP A 83 -20.18 -10.68 17.21
N ALA A 84 -20.74 -9.61 17.77
CA ALA A 84 -22.19 -9.39 17.79
C ALA A 84 -22.78 -9.38 16.36
N PRO A 85 -23.76 -10.25 16.05
CA PRO A 85 -24.39 -10.26 14.75
C PRO A 85 -25.51 -9.21 14.64
N PHE A 86 -25.60 -8.54 13.50
CA PHE A 86 -26.64 -7.55 13.20
C PHE A 86 -27.48 -7.95 11.98
N LEU A 87 -28.78 -7.72 12.09
CA LEU A 87 -29.74 -7.78 10.99
C LEU A 87 -30.44 -6.43 10.91
N ASP A 88 -30.25 -5.72 9.80
CA ASP A 88 -30.91 -4.45 9.53
C ASP A 88 -32.09 -4.67 8.57
N LEU A 89 -33.29 -4.32 9.04
CA LEU A 89 -34.57 -4.55 8.36
C LEU A 89 -35.05 -3.27 7.69
N GLY A 90 -35.09 -3.26 6.35
CA GLY A 90 -35.31 -2.04 5.59
C GLY A 90 -34.02 -1.22 5.50
N CYS A 91 -32.91 -1.89 5.21
CA CYS A 91 -31.57 -1.33 5.35
C CYS A 91 -31.27 -0.14 4.44
N GLY A 92 -32.12 0.15 3.45
CA GLY A 92 -31.92 1.31 2.61
C GLY A 92 -30.61 1.22 1.81
N ASN A 93 -29.83 2.30 1.85
CA ASN A 93 -28.48 2.36 1.29
C ASN A 93 -27.42 1.66 2.15
N GLY A 94 -27.78 1.10 3.31
CA GLY A 94 -26.89 0.37 4.20
C GLY A 94 -26.11 1.23 5.19
N SER A 95 -26.43 2.53 5.30
CA SER A 95 -25.72 3.51 6.14
C SER A 95 -25.50 3.03 7.58
N LEU A 96 -26.52 2.46 8.23
CA LEU A 96 -26.42 1.99 9.62
C LEU A 96 -25.40 0.85 9.77
N LEU A 97 -25.36 -0.07 8.81
CA LEU A 97 -24.40 -1.17 8.82
C LEU A 97 -22.97 -0.70 8.52
N PHE A 98 -22.81 0.33 7.68
CA PHE A 98 -21.52 0.96 7.48
C PHE A 98 -21.06 1.71 8.73
N ALA A 99 -21.95 2.48 9.36
CA ALA A 99 -21.65 3.19 10.59
C ALA A 99 -21.23 2.23 11.72
N LEU A 100 -21.94 1.10 11.89
CA LEU A 100 -21.52 0.03 12.80
C LEU A 100 -20.13 -0.52 12.46
N ARG A 101 -19.81 -0.67 11.17
CA ARG A 101 -18.49 -1.18 10.76
C ARG A 101 -17.39 -0.16 11.04
N ASP A 102 -17.64 1.10 10.74
CA ASP A 102 -16.72 2.23 10.95
C ASP A 102 -16.44 2.44 12.45
N ASP A 103 -17.45 2.19 13.29
CA ASP A 103 -17.38 2.23 14.75
C ASP A 103 -16.61 1.03 15.36
N GLY A 104 -16.26 0.02 14.54
CA GLY A 104 -15.40 -1.11 14.92
C GLY A 104 -16.12 -2.43 15.15
N TRP A 105 -17.43 -2.51 14.92
CA TRP A 105 -18.18 -3.75 15.08
C TRP A 105 -17.78 -4.79 14.01
N ALA A 106 -17.23 -5.90 14.47
CA ALA A 106 -16.60 -6.91 13.63
C ALA A 106 -17.53 -8.09 13.28
N GLY A 107 -18.61 -8.29 14.04
CA GLY A 107 -19.55 -9.40 13.85
C GLY A 107 -20.28 -9.42 12.50
N ARG A 108 -21.02 -10.51 12.24
CA ARG A 108 -21.73 -10.70 10.97
C ARG A 108 -22.86 -9.69 10.83
N MET A 109 -22.85 -8.91 9.75
CA MET A 109 -23.91 -7.94 9.43
C MET A 109 -24.68 -8.37 8.18
N LEU A 110 -26.00 -8.26 8.21
CA LEU A 110 -26.87 -8.51 7.06
C LEU A 110 -27.91 -7.40 6.95
N GLY A 111 -27.89 -6.67 5.84
CA GLY A 111 -28.96 -5.75 5.47
C GLY A 111 -29.97 -6.45 4.57
N VAL A 112 -31.25 -6.30 4.85
CA VAL A 112 -32.33 -6.76 3.98
C VAL A 112 -33.26 -5.61 3.64
N ASP A 113 -33.67 -5.54 2.39
CA ASP A 113 -34.67 -4.59 1.92
C ASP A 113 -35.56 -5.29 0.89
N TYR A 114 -36.83 -4.88 0.82
CA TYR A 114 -37.76 -5.40 -0.19
C TYR A 114 -37.56 -4.72 -1.56
N SER A 115 -36.84 -3.60 -1.60
CA SER A 115 -36.40 -2.93 -2.82
C SER A 115 -35.05 -3.49 -3.28
N GLU A 116 -35.05 -4.19 -4.42
CA GLU A 116 -33.82 -4.67 -5.07
C GLU A 116 -32.87 -3.51 -5.40
N ARG A 117 -33.42 -2.32 -5.70
CA ARG A 117 -32.64 -1.11 -6.01
C ARG A 117 -31.92 -0.58 -4.78
N SER A 118 -32.56 -0.64 -3.62
CA SER A 118 -31.93 -0.30 -2.34
C SER A 118 -30.73 -1.21 -2.04
N VAL A 119 -30.93 -2.53 -2.18
CA VAL A 119 -29.86 -3.51 -1.97
C VAL A 119 -28.72 -3.33 -2.99
N ALA A 120 -29.05 -2.99 -4.23
CA ALA A 120 -28.04 -2.69 -5.25
C ALA A 120 -27.22 -1.44 -4.89
N LEU A 121 -27.86 -0.37 -4.41
CA LEU A 121 -27.17 0.85 -3.98
C LEU A 121 -26.23 0.57 -2.81
N ALA A 122 -26.71 -0.14 -1.78
CA ALA A 122 -25.88 -0.53 -0.64
C ALA A 122 -24.64 -1.34 -1.07
N ARG A 123 -24.78 -2.24 -2.04
CA ARG A 123 -23.64 -2.98 -2.60
C ARG A 123 -22.67 -2.10 -3.37
N GLN A 124 -23.17 -1.10 -4.10
CA GLN A 124 -22.34 -0.17 -4.86
C GLN A 124 -21.53 0.73 -3.91
N ILE A 125 -22.17 1.30 -2.88
CA ILE A 125 -21.50 2.09 -1.83
C ILE A 125 -20.43 1.25 -1.13
N ALA A 126 -20.75 0.00 -0.76
CA ALA A 126 -19.77 -0.90 -0.15
C ALA A 126 -18.54 -1.18 -1.04
N ALA A 127 -18.73 -1.25 -2.36
CA ALA A 127 -17.64 -1.41 -3.31
C ALA A 127 -16.81 -0.13 -3.46
N SER A 128 -17.46 1.03 -3.56
CA SER A 128 -16.81 2.34 -3.62
C SER A 128 -15.96 2.61 -2.37
N ARG A 129 -16.50 2.37 -1.17
CA ARG A 129 -15.77 2.50 0.10
C ARG A 129 -14.55 1.58 0.17
N ARG A 130 -14.66 0.33 -0.31
CA ARG A 130 -13.51 -0.61 -0.38
C ARG A 130 -12.42 -0.12 -1.33
N ALA A 131 -12.80 0.36 -2.51
CA ALA A 131 -11.85 0.89 -3.49
C ALA A 131 -11.12 2.14 -2.95
N ALA A 132 -11.84 3.04 -2.28
CA ALA A 132 -11.26 4.21 -1.63
C ALA A 132 -10.25 3.81 -0.54
N GLN A 133 -10.59 2.86 0.33
CA GLN A 133 -9.67 2.34 1.35
C GLN A 133 -8.43 1.67 0.74
N GLU A 134 -8.61 0.90 -0.34
CA GLU A 134 -7.49 0.27 -1.06
C GLU A 134 -6.56 1.31 -1.71
N ASP A 135 -7.09 2.43 -2.16
CA ASP A 135 -6.29 3.52 -2.72
C ASP A 135 -5.59 4.35 -1.62
N GLU A 136 -6.24 4.59 -0.47
CA GLU A 136 -5.59 5.20 0.70
C GLU A 136 -4.42 4.33 1.21
N ASP A 137 -4.62 3.01 1.32
CA ASP A 137 -3.58 2.07 1.75
C ASP A 137 -2.39 2.00 0.76
N LYS A 138 -2.61 2.22 -0.55
CA LYS A 138 -1.54 2.29 -1.56
C LYS A 138 -0.69 3.55 -1.43
N HIS A 139 -1.27 4.64 -0.93
CA HIS A 139 -0.60 5.96 -0.82
C HIS A 139 -0.15 6.29 0.60
N ALA A 140 -0.50 5.46 1.59
CA ALA A 140 0.03 5.56 2.94
C ALA A 140 1.55 5.35 2.92
N LEU A 141 2.30 6.44 3.07
CA LEU A 141 3.75 6.39 3.24
C LEU A 141 4.06 5.59 4.51
N PRO A 142 4.89 4.53 4.45
CA PRO A 142 5.20 3.75 5.63
C PRO A 142 5.94 4.61 6.66
N GLU A 143 5.54 4.48 7.91
CA GLU A 143 6.25 5.04 9.06
C GLU A 143 7.60 4.32 9.19
N ALA A 144 8.64 4.82 8.51
CA ALA A 144 10.00 4.37 8.75
C ALA A 144 10.38 4.80 10.16
N ALA A 145 10.81 3.85 11.00
CA ALA A 145 11.42 4.20 12.28
C ALA A 145 12.55 5.21 11.99
N PRO A 146 12.66 6.33 12.72
CA PRO A 146 13.73 7.29 12.49
C PRO A 146 15.08 6.59 12.68
N PHE A 147 15.86 6.49 11.61
CA PHE A 147 17.22 5.98 11.63
C PHE A 147 18.17 7.06 11.11
N ASP A 148 19.37 7.15 11.70
CA ASP A 148 20.37 8.15 11.34
C ASP A 148 20.85 7.94 9.90
N HIS A 149 20.58 8.90 9.01
CA HIS A 149 21.06 8.85 7.63
C HIS A 149 21.44 10.25 7.12
N ASP A 150 22.50 10.31 6.31
CA ASP A 150 22.97 11.57 5.70
C ASP A 150 22.44 11.76 4.26
N LEU A 151 21.33 11.10 3.90
CA LEU A 151 20.76 11.20 2.55
C LEU A 151 20.15 12.58 2.31
N ARG A 152 20.52 13.20 1.18
CA ARG A 152 19.93 14.44 0.70
C ARG A 152 19.62 14.28 -0.79
N GLN A 153 18.47 14.80 -1.22
CA GLN A 153 18.09 14.79 -2.63
C GLN A 153 19.16 15.42 -3.52
N ALA A 154 19.85 16.46 -3.03
CA ALA A 154 20.86 17.18 -3.79
C ALA A 154 22.08 16.34 -4.20
N ASP A 155 22.46 15.30 -3.45
CA ASP A 155 23.75 14.63 -3.65
C ASP A 155 23.81 13.13 -3.37
N ALA A 156 22.73 12.52 -2.87
CA ALA A 156 22.71 11.07 -2.66
C ALA A 156 22.93 10.33 -3.98
N ALA A 157 23.93 9.43 -3.99
CA ALA A 157 24.26 8.61 -5.14
C ALA A 157 23.59 7.23 -5.06
N PHE A 158 23.00 6.78 -6.17
CA PHE A 158 22.23 5.54 -6.28
C PHE A 158 22.87 4.53 -7.24
N LEU A 159 22.92 3.27 -6.82
CA LEU A 159 23.23 2.12 -7.69
C LEU A 159 22.02 1.18 -7.74
N ASP A 160 21.49 0.90 -8.93
CA ASP A 160 20.35 -0.02 -9.12
C ASP A 160 20.83 -1.34 -9.73
N LEU A 161 20.73 -2.42 -8.95
CA LEU A 161 21.18 -3.77 -9.30
C LEU A 161 20.09 -4.50 -10.10
N GLY A 162 20.41 -4.89 -11.33
CA GLY A 162 19.45 -5.44 -12.28
C GLY A 162 18.40 -4.40 -12.65
N CYS A 163 18.87 -3.23 -13.11
CA CYS A 163 18.03 -2.08 -13.38
C CYS A 163 16.96 -2.32 -14.46
N GLY A 164 17.11 -3.37 -15.28
CA GLY A 164 16.20 -3.68 -16.36
C GLY A 164 16.13 -2.51 -17.34
N ASN A 165 14.96 -1.86 -17.40
CA ASN A 165 14.72 -0.70 -18.24
C ASN A 165 15.04 0.65 -17.56
N GLY A 166 15.52 0.66 -16.31
CA GLY A 166 15.88 1.87 -15.57
C GLY A 166 14.72 2.61 -14.90
N SER A 167 13.50 2.05 -14.90
CA SER A 167 12.29 2.72 -14.39
C SER A 167 12.41 3.27 -12.96
N LEU A 168 13.13 2.60 -12.07
CA LEU A 168 13.31 3.05 -10.69
C LEU A 168 14.20 4.31 -10.60
N LEU A 169 15.31 4.31 -11.32
CA LEU A 169 16.22 5.48 -11.37
C LEU A 169 15.56 6.68 -12.05
N PHE A 170 14.73 6.43 -13.07
CA PHE A 170 13.93 7.48 -13.70
C PHE A 170 12.95 8.10 -12.71
N ALA A 171 12.21 7.28 -11.95
CA ALA A 171 11.28 7.78 -10.93
C ALA A 171 12.01 8.60 -9.85
N LEU A 172 13.18 8.17 -9.40
CA LEU A 172 14.01 8.95 -8.46
C LEU A 172 14.43 10.30 -9.05
N ARG A 173 14.82 10.33 -10.33
CA ARG A 173 15.16 11.59 -11.00
C ARG A 173 13.96 12.52 -11.10
N ASP A 174 12.80 11.99 -11.47
CA ASP A 174 11.53 12.73 -11.59
C ASP A 174 11.08 13.29 -10.23
N ASP A 175 11.41 12.61 -9.12
CA ASP A 175 11.18 13.04 -7.73
C ASP A 175 12.21 14.08 -7.21
N GLY A 176 13.15 14.52 -8.05
CA GLY A 176 14.09 15.59 -7.73
C GLY A 176 15.43 15.16 -7.12
N TRP A 177 15.73 13.86 -7.11
CA TRP A 177 17.05 13.38 -6.68
C TRP A 177 18.12 13.74 -7.72
N ALA A 178 19.07 14.57 -7.32
CA ALA A 178 20.06 15.18 -8.20
C ALA A 178 21.39 14.43 -8.27
N GLY A 179 21.74 13.65 -7.24
CA GLY A 179 23.02 12.93 -7.17
C GLY A 179 23.23 11.89 -8.28
N ARG A 180 24.45 11.36 -8.38
CA ARG A 180 24.83 10.38 -9.41
C ARG A 180 23.96 9.13 -9.34
N MET A 181 23.49 8.63 -10.49
CA MET A 181 22.68 7.43 -10.57
C MET A 181 23.26 6.47 -11.61
N LEU A 182 23.54 5.22 -11.21
CA LEU A 182 24.02 4.17 -12.10
C LEU A 182 23.08 2.96 -12.04
N GLY A 183 22.54 2.58 -13.19
CA GLY A 183 21.83 1.31 -13.36
C GLY A 183 22.77 0.26 -13.96
N VAL A 184 22.79 -0.93 -13.35
CA VAL A 184 23.56 -2.06 -13.87
C VAL A 184 22.66 -3.24 -14.17
N ASP A 185 22.95 -3.95 -15.25
CA ASP A 185 22.27 -5.21 -15.57
C ASP A 185 23.28 -6.16 -16.25
N TYR A 186 23.14 -7.46 -16.02
CA TYR A 186 23.98 -8.45 -16.70
C TYR A 186 23.60 -8.60 -18.19
N SER A 187 22.37 -8.19 -18.54
CA SER A 187 21.84 -8.25 -19.89
C SER A 187 22.16 -6.97 -20.66
N GLU A 188 23.06 -7.07 -21.64
CA GLU A 188 23.36 -5.99 -22.58
C GLU A 188 22.08 -5.38 -23.21
N ARG A 189 21.08 -6.23 -23.48
CA ARG A 189 19.79 -5.78 -24.05
C ARG A 189 18.97 -4.93 -23.09
N SER A 190 18.98 -5.25 -21.79
CA SER A 190 18.31 -4.46 -20.76
C SER A 190 18.95 -3.08 -20.67
N VAL A 191 20.28 -3.05 -20.62
CA VAL A 191 21.08 -1.81 -20.62
C VAL A 191 20.83 -0.98 -21.88
N ALA A 192 20.80 -1.60 -23.06
CA ALA A 192 20.50 -0.92 -24.31
C ALA A 192 19.10 -0.27 -24.29
N LEU A 193 18.08 -0.98 -23.79
CA LEU A 193 16.73 -0.45 -23.63
C LEU A 193 16.70 0.73 -22.65
N ALA A 194 17.35 0.61 -21.49
CA ALA A 194 17.42 1.69 -20.50
C ALA A 194 18.08 2.96 -21.09
N ARG A 195 19.19 2.80 -21.82
CA ARG A 195 19.86 3.90 -22.54
C ARG A 195 18.96 4.54 -23.60
N GLN A 196 18.19 3.74 -24.35
CA GLN A 196 17.23 4.24 -25.33
C GLN A 196 16.12 5.07 -24.65
N ILE A 197 15.55 4.58 -23.55
CA ILE A 197 14.53 5.31 -22.78
C ILE A 197 15.09 6.62 -22.24
N ALA A 198 16.32 6.60 -21.71
CA ALA A 198 17.00 7.81 -21.21
C ALA A 198 17.20 8.84 -22.33
N ALA A 199 17.61 8.40 -23.53
CA ALA A 199 17.75 9.27 -24.69
C ALA A 199 16.41 9.88 -25.13
N SER A 200 15.35 9.07 -25.21
CA SER A 200 14.00 9.56 -25.56
C SER A 200 13.46 10.57 -24.55
N ARG A 201 13.67 10.34 -23.25
CA ARG A 201 13.26 11.28 -22.17
C ARG A 201 14.00 12.62 -22.30
N ARG A 202 15.30 12.58 -22.58
CA ARG A 202 16.10 13.80 -22.81
C ARG A 202 15.59 14.60 -24.00
N ALA A 203 15.34 13.94 -25.12
CA ALA A 203 14.81 14.61 -26.31
C ALA A 203 13.45 15.28 -26.03
N ALA A 204 12.56 14.62 -25.28
CA ALA A 204 11.27 15.21 -24.89
C ALA A 204 11.44 16.45 -23.99
N GLN A 205 12.36 16.41 -23.04
CA GLN A 205 12.62 17.52 -22.13
C GLN A 205 13.26 18.73 -22.85
N GLU A 206 14.19 18.48 -23.78
CA GLU A 206 14.78 19.54 -24.63
C GLU A 206 13.74 20.21 -25.54
N ASP A 207 12.74 19.46 -26.02
CA ASP A 207 11.65 20.00 -26.83
C ASP A 207 10.68 20.84 -25.98
N GLU A 208 10.39 20.43 -24.74
CA GLU A 208 9.60 21.21 -23.78
C GLU A 208 10.29 22.52 -23.39
N ASP A 209 11.58 22.49 -23.08
CA ASP A 209 12.35 23.69 -22.70
C ASP A 209 12.45 24.70 -23.86
N LYS A 210 12.55 24.22 -25.11
CA LYS A 210 12.49 25.06 -26.32
C LYS A 210 11.10 25.64 -26.58
N HIS A 211 10.02 24.97 -26.14
CA HIS A 211 8.66 25.46 -26.31
C HIS A 211 8.27 26.50 -25.24
N VAL A 212 8.89 26.44 -24.06
CA VAL A 212 8.71 27.44 -22.98
C VAL A 212 9.55 28.70 -23.22
N THR A 213 10.75 28.57 -23.81
CA THR A 213 11.65 29.70 -24.09
C THR A 213 11.43 30.28 -25.50
N GLY A 214 10.27 30.88 -25.73
CA GLY A 214 10.05 31.77 -26.87
C GLY A 214 10.85 33.08 -26.71
N GLY A 215 12.16 33.05 -26.93
CA GLY A 215 13.02 34.24 -26.87
C GLY A 215 14.47 33.93 -27.22
N GLU A 216 15.01 34.65 -28.20
CA GLU A 216 16.30 34.47 -28.83
C GLU A 216 17.50 34.45 -27.85
N GLY A 217 18.32 33.40 -28.01
CA GLY A 217 19.75 33.21 -27.71
C GLY A 217 20.51 34.17 -26.80
N GLU A 218 21.16 33.59 -25.79
CA GLU A 218 22.57 33.88 -25.48
C GLU A 218 23.30 32.56 -25.23
N ASP A 219 24.31 32.30 -26.06
CA ASP A 219 25.31 31.25 -25.86
C ASP A 219 25.98 31.47 -24.50
N LYS A 220 25.59 30.69 -23.49
CA LYS A 220 26.40 30.50 -22.30
C LYS A 220 27.18 29.22 -22.50
N ASP A 221 28.49 29.38 -22.62
CA ASP A 221 29.47 28.31 -22.52
C ASP A 221 29.13 27.41 -21.32
N ALA A 222 28.51 26.27 -21.59
CA ALA A 222 28.11 25.27 -20.61
C ALA A 222 29.32 24.40 -20.22
N GLU A 223 30.41 25.03 -19.80
CA GLU A 223 31.47 24.34 -19.06
C GLU A 223 31.06 24.27 -17.58
N GLY A 224 30.05 23.45 -17.29
CA GLY A 224 29.52 23.31 -15.93
C GLY A 224 28.41 22.29 -15.65
N GLU A 225 27.97 21.46 -16.61
CA GLU A 225 26.74 20.65 -16.47
C GLU A 225 26.92 19.13 -16.72
N GLY A 226 28.09 18.59 -16.39
CA GLY A 226 28.44 17.18 -16.65
C GLY A 226 27.91 16.14 -15.65
N GLU A 227 27.21 16.50 -14.56
CA GLU A 227 26.97 15.58 -13.41
C GLU A 227 25.52 15.11 -13.17
N ALA A 228 24.53 15.43 -14.02
CA ALA A 228 23.11 15.14 -13.74
C ALA A 228 22.46 14.06 -14.63
N GLN A 229 23.23 13.12 -15.21
CA GLN A 229 22.67 12.06 -16.06
C GLN A 229 22.59 10.72 -15.32
N ILE A 230 21.52 9.97 -15.58
CA ILE A 230 21.45 8.55 -15.20
C ILE A 230 22.33 7.75 -16.17
N GLU A 231 23.29 7.02 -15.61
CA GLU A 231 24.20 6.14 -16.31
C GLU A 231 23.64 4.71 -16.33
N PHE A 232 23.93 3.95 -17.39
CA PHE A 232 23.59 2.54 -17.48
C PHE A 232 24.76 1.76 -18.04
N THR A 233 25.13 0.62 -17.43
CA THR A 233 26.21 -0.23 -17.92
C THR A 233 25.92 -1.72 -17.73
N GLU A 234 26.52 -2.54 -18.60
CA GLU A 234 26.52 -3.99 -18.42
C GLU A 234 27.48 -4.36 -17.30
N TRP A 235 26.99 -5.09 -16.29
CA TRP A 235 27.81 -5.56 -15.19
C TRP A 235 27.16 -6.76 -14.49
N ASP A 236 27.93 -7.82 -14.30
CA ASP A 236 27.52 -8.99 -13.53
C ASP A 236 27.69 -8.71 -12.03
N VAL A 237 26.59 -8.56 -11.30
CA VAL A 237 26.62 -8.31 -9.86
C VAL A 237 27.34 -9.41 -9.06
N LEU A 238 27.36 -10.65 -9.56
CA LEU A 238 27.99 -11.78 -8.87
C LEU A 238 29.50 -11.86 -9.14
N ARG A 239 29.95 -11.48 -10.34
CA ARG A 239 31.34 -11.75 -10.80
C ARG A 239 32.09 -10.54 -11.34
N GLY A 240 31.38 -9.46 -11.66
CA GLY A 240 31.93 -8.27 -12.28
C GLY A 240 33.00 -7.60 -11.41
N ASP A 241 34.01 -7.02 -12.05
CA ASP A 241 35.04 -6.27 -11.35
C ASP A 241 34.43 -5.05 -10.66
N PHE A 242 34.78 -4.82 -9.39
CA PHE A 242 34.24 -3.70 -8.64
C PHE A 242 34.71 -2.34 -9.18
N GLY A 243 35.87 -2.27 -9.84
CA GLY A 243 36.38 -1.03 -10.42
C GLY A 243 35.48 -0.44 -11.52
N ALA A 244 34.58 -1.25 -12.10
CA ALA A 244 33.61 -0.80 -13.09
C ALA A 244 32.40 -0.05 -12.47
N VAL A 245 32.17 -0.18 -11.17
CA VAL A 245 31.01 0.41 -10.47
C VAL A 245 31.38 1.18 -9.18
N LEU A 246 32.62 1.02 -8.70
CA LEU A 246 33.21 1.76 -7.58
C LEU A 246 34.30 2.69 -8.11
N ASP A 247 33.88 3.72 -8.84
CA ASP A 247 34.75 4.73 -9.44
C ASP A 247 34.41 6.15 -8.97
N GLY A 248 35.21 7.14 -9.41
CA GLY A 248 34.95 8.55 -9.12
C GLY A 248 34.80 8.85 -7.62
N ARG A 249 33.69 9.51 -7.26
CA ARG A 249 33.30 9.82 -5.86
C ARG A 249 32.69 8.62 -5.13
N GLN A 250 32.40 7.51 -5.82
CA GLN A 250 31.76 6.30 -5.31
C GLN A 250 32.75 5.15 -5.08
N ARG A 251 34.07 5.43 -5.06
CA ARG A 251 35.11 4.42 -4.76
C ARG A 251 34.95 3.75 -3.40
N GLU A 252 34.38 4.47 -2.43
CA GLU A 252 34.10 3.96 -1.07
C GLU A 252 32.67 3.42 -0.91
N GLY A 253 31.91 3.37 -2.01
CA GLY A 253 30.54 2.87 -2.06
C GLY A 253 29.51 3.94 -2.41
N TRP A 254 28.28 3.45 -2.58
CA TRP A 254 27.10 4.21 -2.96
C TRP A 254 26.28 4.61 -1.72
N SER A 255 25.55 5.72 -1.83
CA SER A 255 24.70 6.18 -0.71
C SER A 255 23.49 5.26 -0.54
N VAL A 256 22.93 4.81 -1.65
CA VAL A 256 21.84 3.85 -1.70
C VAL A 256 22.13 2.82 -2.79
N VAL A 257 22.01 1.54 -2.46
CA VAL A 257 22.00 0.43 -3.41
C VAL A 257 20.58 -0.15 -3.44
N LEU A 258 20.04 -0.33 -4.63
CA LEU A 258 18.67 -0.78 -4.86
C LEU A 258 18.69 -2.15 -5.53
N ASP A 259 17.75 -3.00 -5.15
CA ASP A 259 17.49 -4.29 -5.78
C ASP A 259 15.98 -4.48 -5.85
N LYS A 260 15.43 -4.58 -7.06
CA LYS A 260 14.02 -4.88 -7.28
C LYS A 260 13.85 -6.19 -8.05
N GLY A 261 14.03 -7.30 -7.34
CA GLY A 261 13.84 -8.66 -7.86
C GLY A 261 15.10 -9.30 -8.48
N THR A 262 16.26 -8.66 -8.36
CA THR A 262 17.53 -9.20 -8.84
C THR A 262 18.00 -10.32 -7.93
N PHE A 263 17.92 -10.13 -6.61
CA PHE A 263 18.22 -11.19 -5.65
C PHE A 263 17.32 -12.42 -5.82
N ASP A 264 16.04 -12.21 -6.15
CA ASP A 264 15.11 -13.29 -6.48
C ASP A 264 15.62 -14.12 -7.66
N ALA A 265 15.94 -13.47 -8.78
CA ALA A 265 16.45 -14.14 -9.97
C ALA A 265 17.77 -14.89 -9.69
N VAL A 266 18.65 -14.29 -8.90
CA VAL A 266 19.91 -14.92 -8.45
C VAL A 266 19.63 -16.19 -7.63
N CYS A 267 18.70 -16.14 -6.69
CA CYS A 267 18.34 -17.27 -5.83
C CYS A 267 17.64 -18.42 -6.56
N LEU A 268 16.97 -18.15 -7.68
CA LEU A 268 16.38 -19.19 -8.53
C LEU A 268 17.45 -20.02 -9.28
N SER A 269 18.70 -19.52 -9.37
CA SER A 269 19.79 -20.25 -9.99
C SER A 269 20.26 -21.42 -9.13
N GLY A 270 20.43 -22.59 -9.77
CA GLY A 270 21.09 -23.76 -9.20
C GLY A 270 22.62 -23.72 -9.27
N GLU A 271 23.20 -22.66 -9.81
CA GLU A 271 24.63 -22.55 -10.04
C GLU A 271 25.42 -22.58 -8.72
N GLN A 272 26.51 -23.35 -8.73
CA GLN A 272 27.41 -23.50 -7.60
C GLN A 272 28.79 -22.99 -7.97
N ASP A 273 29.45 -22.34 -7.02
CA ASP A 273 30.84 -22.01 -7.12
C ASP A 273 31.68 -23.30 -7.12
N ALA A 274 32.48 -23.51 -8.16
CA ALA A 274 33.21 -24.76 -8.36
C ALA A 274 34.29 -25.01 -7.30
N ALA A 275 34.77 -23.96 -6.62
CA ALA A 275 35.82 -24.07 -5.61
C ALA A 275 35.27 -24.42 -4.22
N THR A 276 34.09 -23.89 -3.88
CA THR A 276 33.47 -24.03 -2.56
C THR A 276 32.30 -25.02 -2.53
N GLY A 277 31.70 -25.32 -3.68
CA GLY A 277 30.50 -26.16 -3.81
C GLY A 277 29.21 -25.51 -3.29
N ARG A 278 29.27 -24.23 -2.89
CA ARG A 278 28.12 -23.46 -2.39
C ARG A 278 27.37 -22.80 -3.54
N ARG A 279 26.11 -22.43 -3.34
CA ARG A 279 25.36 -21.68 -4.36
C ARG A 279 25.96 -20.30 -4.53
N VAL A 280 26.06 -19.84 -5.78
CA VAL A 280 26.62 -18.50 -6.08
C VAL A 280 25.79 -17.39 -5.42
N SER A 281 24.48 -17.61 -5.25
CA SER A 281 23.57 -16.69 -4.54
C SER A 281 23.99 -16.40 -3.10
N GLU A 282 24.69 -17.32 -2.44
CA GLU A 282 25.17 -17.14 -1.06
C GLU A 282 26.25 -16.05 -0.96
N GLY A 283 26.95 -15.74 -2.06
CA GLY A 283 27.91 -14.65 -2.14
C GLY A 283 27.29 -13.26 -2.36
N TYR A 284 26.00 -13.18 -2.69
CA TYR A 284 25.33 -11.93 -3.08
C TYR A 284 25.42 -10.85 -1.99
N ARG A 285 25.19 -11.24 -0.72
CA ARG A 285 25.31 -10.34 0.43
C ARG A 285 26.68 -9.67 0.49
N ALA A 286 27.76 -10.42 0.30
CA ALA A 286 29.12 -9.88 0.38
C ALA A 286 29.37 -8.85 -0.73
N ARG A 287 28.83 -9.11 -1.93
CA ARG A 287 28.87 -8.17 -3.07
C ARG A 287 28.13 -6.88 -2.74
N VAL A 288 26.88 -6.97 -2.27
CA VAL A 288 26.08 -5.81 -1.85
C VAL A 288 26.77 -5.02 -0.73
N LEU A 289 27.28 -5.68 0.30
CA LEU A 289 27.96 -5.02 1.43
C LEU A 289 29.16 -4.18 0.97
N ALA A 290 29.91 -4.63 -0.04
CA ALA A 290 31.03 -3.90 -0.61
C ALA A 290 30.59 -2.67 -1.44
N LEU A 291 29.37 -2.68 -1.97
CA LEU A 291 28.83 -1.59 -2.80
C LEU A 291 28.22 -0.47 -1.97
N VAL A 292 27.70 -0.75 -0.78
CA VAL A 292 27.05 0.23 0.10
C VAL A 292 28.12 0.94 0.94
N LYS A 293 28.18 2.28 0.94
CA LYS A 293 29.11 3.02 1.82
C LYS A 293 28.73 2.83 3.30
N GLU A 294 29.64 3.10 4.23
CA GLU A 294 29.29 3.11 5.66
C GLU A 294 28.20 4.16 5.97
N GLY A 295 27.18 3.77 6.74
CA GLY A 295 25.95 4.54 6.97
C GLY A 295 24.99 4.58 5.78
N GLY A 296 25.38 4.06 4.61
CA GLY A 296 24.55 3.95 3.41
C GLY A 296 23.49 2.85 3.51
N LEU A 297 22.55 2.87 2.57
CA LEU A 297 21.40 1.98 2.55
C LEU A 297 21.46 0.94 1.42
N PHE A 298 20.89 -0.22 1.70
CA PHE A 298 20.52 -1.23 0.74
C PHE A 298 19.03 -1.50 0.85
N LEU A 299 18.27 -1.29 -0.23
CA LEU A 299 16.85 -1.61 -0.30
C LEU A 299 16.67 -2.80 -1.24
N VAL A 300 16.04 -3.86 -0.74
CA VAL A 300 15.70 -5.04 -1.53
C VAL A 300 14.20 -5.26 -1.53
N THR A 301 13.62 -5.35 -2.72
CA THR A 301 12.24 -5.77 -2.97
C THR A 301 12.26 -7.17 -3.54
N SER A 302 11.52 -8.08 -2.91
CA SER A 302 11.45 -9.48 -3.31
C SER A 302 10.03 -10.03 -3.36
N CYS A 303 9.76 -10.91 -4.32
CA CYS A 303 8.51 -11.66 -4.42
C CYS A 303 8.62 -13.13 -3.99
N ASN A 304 9.84 -13.67 -3.77
CA ASN A 304 10.01 -15.05 -3.32
C ASN A 304 10.38 -15.18 -1.83
N TRP A 305 10.86 -14.11 -1.20
CA TRP A 305 11.30 -14.11 0.19
C TRP A 305 10.48 -13.15 1.04
N THR A 306 10.09 -13.62 2.21
CA THR A 306 9.48 -12.82 3.26
C THR A 306 10.48 -11.85 3.91
N GLU A 307 9.98 -10.85 4.65
CA GLU A 307 10.82 -9.94 5.44
C GLU A 307 11.80 -10.67 6.37
N ASP A 308 11.33 -11.67 7.11
CA ASP A 308 12.16 -12.44 8.05
C ASP A 308 13.26 -13.24 7.33
N GLU A 309 12.96 -13.78 6.15
CA GLU A 309 13.94 -14.50 5.33
C GLU A 309 14.97 -13.55 4.71
N LEU A 310 14.54 -12.39 4.21
CA LEU A 310 15.46 -11.33 3.73
C LEU A 310 16.38 -10.88 4.86
N ARG A 311 15.85 -10.71 6.07
CA ARG A 311 16.64 -10.40 7.26
C ARG A 311 17.67 -11.49 7.55
N ALA A 312 17.29 -12.76 7.49
CA ALA A 312 18.22 -13.88 7.67
C ALA A 312 19.34 -13.89 6.61
N TRP A 313 19.00 -13.60 5.35
CA TRP A 313 19.97 -13.50 4.25
C TRP A 313 20.98 -12.37 4.44
N PHE A 314 20.53 -11.17 4.84
CA PHE A 314 21.38 -9.96 4.82
C PHE A 314 21.98 -9.56 6.18
N GLU A 315 21.32 -9.87 7.31
CA GLU A 315 21.91 -9.65 8.65
C GLU A 315 22.78 -10.82 9.13
N GLY A 316 22.63 -12.00 8.51
CA GLY A 316 23.35 -13.21 8.88
C GLY A 316 24.87 -13.09 8.82
N ALA A 317 25.56 -13.99 9.52
CA ALA A 317 27.02 -14.12 9.48
C ALA A 317 27.46 -14.73 8.15
N GLY A 318 27.41 -13.95 7.08
CA GLY A 318 28.01 -14.31 5.80
C GLY A 318 29.52 -14.46 5.97
N ASP A 319 30.05 -15.55 5.42
CA ASP A 319 31.45 -15.93 5.43
C ASP A 319 32.31 -14.95 4.60
N GLY A 320 33.08 -14.13 5.32
CA GLY A 320 34.42 -13.71 4.93
C GLY A 320 34.57 -12.86 3.67
N GLY A 321 34.82 -11.56 3.85
CA GLY A 321 35.54 -10.77 2.85
C GLY A 321 35.51 -9.27 3.07
N ALA A 322 34.33 -8.70 3.26
CA ALA A 322 34.16 -7.26 3.48
C ALA A 322 33.89 -6.97 4.96
N GLY A 323 34.69 -6.10 5.58
CA GLY A 323 34.40 -5.59 6.91
C GLY A 323 33.07 -4.83 6.91
N GLY A 324 32.18 -5.15 7.85
CA GLY A 324 30.92 -4.45 8.04
C GLY A 324 29.72 -5.37 8.30
N LYS A 325 28.61 -4.76 8.71
CA LYS A 325 27.33 -5.43 9.00
C LYS A 325 26.19 -4.65 8.36
N LEU A 326 25.27 -5.34 7.69
CA LEU A 326 23.96 -4.81 7.32
C LEU A 326 22.99 -5.06 8.48
N VAL A 327 22.22 -4.03 8.84
CA VAL A 327 21.17 -4.10 9.87
C VAL A 327 19.89 -3.54 9.28
N MET A 328 18.78 -4.24 9.44
CA MET A 328 17.46 -3.79 9.01
C MET A 328 17.08 -2.52 9.78
N VAL A 329 16.73 -1.47 9.04
CA VAL A 329 16.35 -0.15 9.60
C VAL A 329 14.92 0.25 9.19
N GLY A 330 14.34 -0.40 8.20
CA GLY A 330 12.98 -0.09 7.76
C GLY A 330 12.40 -1.10 6.78
N ARG A 331 11.12 -0.93 6.46
CA ARG A 331 10.37 -1.74 5.50
C ARG A 331 9.29 -0.91 4.82
N VAL A 332 8.84 -1.38 3.65
CA VAL A 332 7.62 -0.86 3.01
C VAL A 332 6.44 -1.72 3.42
N ALA A 333 5.38 -1.10 3.92
CA ALA A 333 4.13 -1.79 4.22
C ALA A 333 3.37 -2.04 2.91
N TYR A 334 3.05 -3.31 2.64
CA TYR A 334 2.18 -3.69 1.54
C TYR A 334 0.87 -4.28 2.08
N PRO A 335 -0.25 -4.15 1.34
CA PRO A 335 -1.48 -4.87 1.65
C PRO A 335 -1.21 -6.36 1.85
N SER A 336 -1.73 -6.92 2.93
CA SER A 336 -1.49 -8.31 3.31
C SER A 336 -2.78 -9.11 3.29
N PHE A 337 -2.69 -10.35 2.82
CA PHE A 337 -3.78 -11.32 2.88
C PHE A 337 -3.56 -12.24 4.10
N GLN A 338 -4.59 -12.49 4.90
CA GLN A 338 -4.54 -13.48 5.98
C GLN A 338 -5.27 -14.75 5.55
N PHE A 339 -4.59 -15.90 5.62
CA PHE A 339 -5.19 -17.21 5.44
C PHE A 339 -4.68 -18.16 6.52
N GLY A 340 -5.60 -18.77 7.29
CA GLY A 340 -5.24 -19.76 8.31
C GLY A 340 -4.33 -19.26 9.44
N GLY A 341 -4.35 -17.96 9.75
CA GLY A 341 -3.50 -17.35 10.78
C GLY A 341 -2.10 -16.93 10.30
N ALA A 342 -1.74 -17.21 9.05
CA ALA A 342 -0.54 -16.69 8.40
C ALA A 342 -0.87 -15.42 7.61
N LYS A 343 -0.06 -14.37 7.79
CA LYS A 343 -0.13 -13.11 7.04
C LYS A 343 0.83 -13.20 5.85
N GLY A 344 0.31 -13.18 4.62
CA GLY A 344 1.10 -13.21 3.38
C GLY A 344 1.03 -11.88 2.65
N GLN A 345 2.15 -11.46 2.05
CA GLN A 345 2.22 -10.31 1.14
C GLN A 345 2.71 -10.80 -0.22
N ALA A 346 2.26 -10.15 -1.30
CA ALA A 346 2.70 -10.50 -2.66
C ALA A 346 4.18 -10.17 -2.91
N ILE A 347 4.70 -9.15 -2.21
CA ILE A 347 6.10 -8.74 -2.22
C ILE A 347 6.50 -8.24 -0.82
N SER A 348 7.79 -8.27 -0.51
CA SER A 348 8.40 -7.69 0.68
C SER A 348 9.52 -6.73 0.27
N THR A 349 9.56 -5.53 0.86
CA THR A 349 10.65 -4.57 0.65
C THR A 349 11.25 -4.18 1.99
N VAL A 350 12.55 -4.40 2.12
CA VAL A 350 13.30 -4.19 3.36
C VAL A 350 14.47 -3.25 3.09
N ALA A 351 14.68 -2.29 3.99
CA ALA A 351 15.81 -1.38 4.00
C ALA A 351 16.82 -1.81 5.06
N PHE A 352 18.07 -2.02 4.65
CA PHE A 352 19.21 -2.31 5.50
C PHE A 352 20.20 -1.15 5.48
N GLN A 353 20.81 -0.82 6.61
CA GLN A 353 21.91 0.11 6.71
C GLN A 353 23.23 -0.62 6.94
N ARG A 354 24.27 -0.25 6.20
CA ARG A 354 25.65 -0.66 6.53
C ARG A 354 26.11 0.11 7.75
N GLN A 355 26.40 -0.61 8.84
CA GLN A 355 26.89 0.00 10.07
C GLN A 355 28.26 0.66 9.84
N ARG A 356 28.45 1.85 10.44
CA ARG A 356 29.75 2.52 10.53
C ARG A 356 30.68 1.68 11.42
N ALA A 357 31.93 1.48 11.01
CA ALA A 357 32.89 0.62 11.72
C ALA A 357 33.40 1.22 13.03
#